data_AF-A0A1I3F3Z2-F1
#
_entry.id   AF-A0A1I3F3Z2-F1
#
_cell.length_a   1.000
_cell.length_b   1.000
_cell.length_c   1.000
_cell.angle_alpha   90.00
_cell.angle_beta   90.00
_cell.angle_gamma   90.00
#
_symmetry.space_group_name_H-M   'P 1'
#
loop_
_entity.id
_entity.type
_entity.pdbx_description
1 polymer ?
#
loop_
_entity_poly.entity_id
_entity_poly.type
_entity_poly.pdbx_seq_one_letter_code
_entity_poly.pdbx_strand_id
1 'polypeptide(L)'
;MPKDYKEFLLISNRFSASNDIEPTFENLERIDYLKNIYPEIIENYQIEKLRECLIIAGFDDEQQFFLIPPTNEKDWRYWKFANWQAGEYEFQNLESYFLNVIEFNKEQIENKKNPDLKIIAQEENIQIKEYVAPLILVDGKKVNVQDFSQMNQQNFIESKYLYTEEAILKYGDIGKNGVVEVSTFK
;
A
#
# COMPACT_ATOMS: atom_id res chain seq x y z
N MET A 1 18.24 12.08 -12.84
CA MET A 1 16.80 11.80 -12.81
C MET A 1 16.30 11.39 -14.18
N PRO A 2 15.34 10.44 -14.23
CA PRO A 2 14.68 9.99 -15.45
C PRO A 2 14.00 11.11 -16.25
N LYS A 3 13.80 10.90 -17.56
CA LYS A 3 13.15 11.88 -18.44
C LYS A 3 11.64 11.99 -18.18
N ASP A 4 10.95 10.86 -18.04
CA ASP A 4 9.52 10.78 -17.72
C ASP A 4 9.20 11.46 -16.39
N TYR A 5 10.06 11.33 -15.38
CA TYR A 5 9.89 12.03 -14.11
C TYR A 5 10.03 13.55 -14.26
N LYS A 6 10.98 14.03 -15.08
CA LYS A 6 11.08 15.46 -15.38
C LYS A 6 9.85 15.97 -16.12
N GLU A 7 9.31 15.20 -17.06
CA GLU A 7 8.09 15.56 -17.78
C GLU A 7 6.86 15.56 -16.86
N PHE A 8 6.76 14.58 -15.96
CA PHE A 8 5.75 14.54 -14.91
C PHE A 8 5.77 15.79 -14.02
N LEU A 9 6.95 16.27 -13.64
CA LEU A 9 7.09 17.50 -12.84
C LEU A 9 6.65 18.76 -13.58
N LEU A 10 6.69 18.78 -14.92
CA LEU A 10 6.21 19.92 -15.71
C LEU A 10 4.67 20.02 -15.71
N ILE A 11 3.99 18.89 -15.52
CA ILE A 11 2.52 18.83 -15.57
C ILE A 11 1.88 18.71 -14.18
N SER A 12 2.64 18.34 -13.16
CA SER A 12 2.16 18.19 -11.78
C SER A 12 2.74 19.27 -10.87
N ASN A 13 1.93 20.26 -10.51
CA ASN A 13 2.21 21.16 -9.39
C ASN A 13 1.93 20.42 -8.06
N ARG A 14 2.69 19.34 -7.80
CA ARG A 14 2.40 18.26 -6.84
C ARG A 14 1.24 17.38 -7.33
N PHE A 15 1.46 16.06 -7.35
CA PHE A 15 0.42 15.09 -7.68
C PHE A 15 -0.09 14.48 -6.38
N SER A 16 -1.34 14.78 -6.04
CA SER A 16 -2.00 14.24 -4.86
C SER A 16 -2.31 12.76 -5.03
N ALA A 17 -2.11 11.98 -3.97
CA ALA A 17 -2.56 10.61 -3.86
C ALA A 17 -4.06 10.47 -4.23
N SER A 18 -4.41 9.40 -4.95
CA SER A 18 -5.82 9.12 -5.29
C SER A 18 -6.61 8.47 -4.15
N ASN A 19 -5.91 7.92 -3.15
CA ASN A 19 -6.45 7.21 -1.99
C ASN A 19 -5.35 7.09 -0.91
N ASP A 20 -5.65 6.50 0.26
CA ASP A 20 -4.72 6.36 1.40
C ASP A 20 -3.58 5.32 1.16
N ILE A 21 -3.57 4.68 -0.02
CA ILE A 21 -2.58 3.67 -0.42
C ILE A 21 -1.55 4.27 -1.38
N GLU A 22 -1.92 5.28 -2.18
CA GLU A 22 -1.00 5.87 -3.14
C GLU A 22 -0.14 6.98 -2.51
N PRO A 23 1.18 7.02 -2.77
CA PRO A 23 2.03 8.08 -2.23
C PRO A 23 1.79 9.43 -2.92
N THR A 24 1.85 10.51 -2.15
CA THR A 24 1.80 11.88 -2.71
C THR A 24 3.18 12.29 -3.24
N PHE A 25 3.24 12.77 -4.49
CA PHE A 25 4.51 13.18 -5.12
C PHE A 25 4.96 14.58 -4.69
N GLU A 26 6.25 14.71 -4.42
CA GLU A 26 6.86 15.93 -3.90
C GLU A 26 7.48 16.84 -4.98
N ASN A 27 7.74 18.09 -4.59
CA ASN A 27 8.48 19.05 -5.42
C ASN A 27 9.99 18.68 -5.42
N LEU A 28 10.68 18.98 -6.53
CA LEU A 28 12.13 18.89 -6.70
C LEU A 28 12.95 19.37 -5.51
N GLU A 29 12.53 20.45 -4.85
CA GLU A 29 13.25 21.02 -3.70
C GLU A 29 13.29 20.08 -2.49
N ARG A 30 12.34 19.14 -2.39
CA ARG A 30 12.27 18.16 -1.29
C ARG A 30 12.88 16.81 -1.66
N ILE A 31 13.14 16.56 -2.94
CA ILE A 31 13.69 15.29 -3.39
C ILE A 31 15.17 15.21 -3.03
N ASP A 32 15.53 14.16 -2.31
CA ASP A 32 16.92 13.85 -2.01
C ASP A 32 17.08 12.33 -1.87
N TYR A 33 18.31 11.88 -1.65
CA TYR A 33 18.61 10.50 -1.33
C TYR A 33 17.92 10.09 -0.03
N LEU A 34 17.37 8.87 -0.02
CA LEU A 34 16.68 8.30 1.14
C LEU A 34 17.56 8.35 2.39
N LYS A 35 18.86 8.11 2.26
CA LYS A 35 19.83 8.18 3.38
C LYS A 35 19.97 9.57 4.03
N ASN A 36 19.64 10.63 3.30
CA ASN A 36 19.72 11.99 3.80
C ASN A 36 18.45 12.41 4.55
N ILE A 37 17.31 11.81 4.18
CA ILE A 37 15.99 12.18 4.68
C ILE A 37 15.51 11.21 5.76
N TYR A 38 15.58 9.90 5.49
CA TYR A 38 15.11 8.82 6.37
C TYR A 38 16.18 7.72 6.53
N PRO A 39 17.33 8.02 7.17
CA PRO A 39 18.39 7.03 7.41
C PRO A 39 17.91 5.78 8.17
N GLU A 40 16.91 5.92 9.04
CA GLU A 40 16.32 4.84 9.83
C GLU A 40 15.65 3.76 8.97
N ILE A 41 15.09 4.11 7.82
CA ILE A 41 14.50 3.12 6.89
C ILE A 41 15.60 2.18 6.39
N ILE A 42 16.77 2.73 6.06
CA ILE A 42 17.92 1.93 5.60
C ILE A 42 18.41 0.99 6.71
N GLU A 43 18.46 1.47 7.95
CA GLU A 43 18.89 0.69 9.11
C GLU A 43 17.93 -0.45 9.41
N ASN A 44 16.62 -0.21 9.30
CA ASN A 44 15.58 -1.17 9.63
C ASN A 44 15.48 -2.32 8.62
N TYR A 45 15.51 -2.04 7.31
CA TYR A 45 15.31 -3.07 6.29
C TYR A 45 16.60 -3.74 5.81
N GLN A 46 17.78 -3.16 6.08
CA GLN A 46 19.09 -3.69 5.66
C GLN A 46 19.21 -3.99 4.14
N ILE A 47 18.37 -3.36 3.32
CA ILE A 47 18.40 -3.49 1.86
C ILE A 47 19.47 -2.52 1.33
N GLU A 48 20.57 -3.07 0.79
CA GLU A 48 21.71 -2.27 0.31
C GLU A 48 21.31 -1.21 -0.71
N LYS A 49 20.39 -1.55 -1.62
CA LYS A 49 19.89 -0.66 -2.68
C LYS A 49 19.20 0.60 -2.15
N LEU A 50 18.61 0.56 -0.94
CA LEU A 50 17.95 1.72 -0.35
C LEU A 50 18.92 2.90 -0.10
N ARG A 51 20.22 2.62 0.06
CA ARG A 51 21.25 3.65 0.24
C ARG A 51 21.45 4.55 -0.98
N GLU A 52 21.05 4.09 -2.15
CA GLU A 52 21.22 4.78 -3.42
C GLU A 52 19.91 5.36 -3.96
N CYS A 53 18.78 5.04 -3.33
CA CYS A 53 17.46 5.49 -3.74
C CYS A 53 17.28 7.00 -3.51
N LEU A 54 16.61 7.67 -4.45
CA LEU A 54 15.99 8.97 -4.27
C LEU A 54 14.54 8.76 -3.84
N ILE A 55 14.08 9.46 -2.80
CA ILE A 55 12.66 9.46 -2.44
C ILE A 55 11.94 10.61 -3.16
N ILE A 56 10.87 10.28 -3.89
CA ILE A 56 10.14 11.24 -4.73
C ILE A 56 8.67 11.38 -4.37
N ALA A 57 8.14 10.48 -3.53
CA ALA A 57 6.78 10.53 -3.05
C ALA A 57 6.65 9.83 -1.69
N GLY A 58 5.67 10.24 -0.89
CA GLY A 58 5.28 9.56 0.35
C GLY A 58 6.17 9.86 1.56
N PHE A 59 6.68 11.08 1.71
CA PHE A 59 7.58 11.46 2.81
C PHE A 59 6.98 11.15 4.20
N ASP A 60 5.68 11.37 4.35
CA ASP A 60 4.96 11.13 5.62
C ASP A 60 3.92 10.00 5.49
N ASP A 61 3.98 9.23 4.40
CA ASP A 61 3.01 8.19 4.08
C ASP A 61 3.59 6.80 4.41
N GLU A 62 2.71 5.81 4.68
CA GLU A 62 3.12 4.42 4.88
C GLU A 62 3.72 3.77 3.62
N GLN A 63 3.39 4.34 2.47
CA GLN A 63 3.87 3.93 1.16
C GLN A 63 4.68 5.05 0.55
N GLN A 64 5.83 4.69 0.01
CA GLN A 64 6.82 5.60 -0.54
C GLN A 64 7.11 5.22 -1.97
N PHE A 65 7.55 6.20 -2.76
CA PHE A 65 8.02 5.95 -4.11
C PHE A 65 9.47 6.38 -4.26
N PHE A 66 10.29 5.44 -4.73
CA PHE A 66 11.72 5.60 -4.89
C PHE A 66 12.13 5.54 -6.35
N LEU A 67 13.14 6.34 -6.70
CA LEU A 67 13.90 6.20 -7.93
C LEU A 67 15.28 5.65 -7.60
N ILE A 68 15.66 4.56 -8.26
CA ILE A 68 17.01 3.99 -8.12
C ILE A 68 17.84 4.45 -9.31
N PRO A 69 18.96 5.14 -9.07
CA PRO A 69 19.88 5.51 -10.13
C PRO A 69 20.56 4.26 -10.71
N PRO A 70 20.86 4.25 -12.01
CA PRO A 70 21.64 3.19 -12.62
C PRO A 70 23.07 3.18 -12.06
N THR A 71 23.41 2.22 -11.20
CA THR A 71 24.79 2.04 -10.70
C THR A 71 25.65 1.20 -11.64
N ASN A 72 25.06 0.27 -12.40
CA ASN A 72 25.72 -0.56 -13.42
C ASN A 72 24.80 -0.96 -14.61
N GLU A 73 23.48 -0.90 -14.42
CA GLU A 73 22.48 -1.12 -15.48
C GLU A 73 22.23 0.17 -16.28
N LYS A 74 21.62 0.08 -17.47
CA LYS A 74 21.40 1.27 -18.32
C LYS A 74 20.21 2.13 -17.90
N ASP A 75 19.29 1.56 -17.11
CA ASP A 75 17.97 2.14 -16.90
C ASP A 75 17.70 2.44 -15.43
N TRP A 76 16.90 3.49 -15.20
CA TRP A 76 16.40 3.84 -13.87
C TRP A 76 15.34 2.83 -13.43
N ARG A 77 15.27 2.56 -12.12
CA ARG A 77 14.24 1.68 -11.55
C ARG A 77 13.27 2.48 -10.71
N TYR A 78 12.01 2.05 -10.72
CA TYR A 78 10.89 2.76 -10.10
C TYR A 78 10.26 1.82 -9.08
N TRP A 79 10.36 2.16 -7.81
CA TRP A 79 9.93 1.29 -6.72
C TRP A 79 8.84 1.95 -5.91
N LYS A 80 7.72 1.24 -5.73
CA LYS A 80 6.76 1.51 -4.67
C LYS A 80 7.12 0.62 -3.49
N PHE A 81 7.36 1.24 -2.34
CA PHE A 81 7.83 0.61 -1.11
C PHE A 81 6.80 0.83 -0.01
N ALA A 82 6.42 -0.22 0.72
CA ALA A 82 5.51 -0.13 1.85
C ALA A 82 6.26 -0.41 3.16
N ASN A 83 6.08 0.42 4.18
CA ASN A 83 6.76 0.24 5.46
C ASN A 83 6.29 -1.04 6.20
N TRP A 84 5.04 -1.45 6.02
CA TRP A 84 4.46 -2.59 6.75
C TRP A 84 4.69 -3.96 6.09
N GLN A 85 5.20 -4.00 4.86
CA GLN A 85 5.56 -5.24 4.18
C GLN A 85 6.90 -5.02 3.49
N ALA A 86 7.93 -5.80 3.85
CA ALA A 86 9.21 -5.81 3.15
C ALA A 86 9.01 -6.36 1.72
N GLY A 87 8.51 -5.50 0.84
CA GLY A 87 8.04 -5.84 -0.49
C GLY A 87 8.19 -4.63 -1.40
N GLU A 88 9.13 -4.76 -2.33
CA GLU A 88 9.35 -3.83 -3.43
C GLU A 88 8.38 -4.16 -4.57
N TYR A 89 7.56 -3.19 -4.98
CA TYR A 89 6.82 -3.27 -6.24
C TYR A 89 7.55 -2.46 -7.29
N GLU A 90 8.17 -3.16 -8.24
CA GLU A 90 8.94 -2.54 -9.31
C GLU A 90 8.07 -2.23 -10.54
N PHE A 91 8.22 -1.03 -11.05
CA PHE A 91 7.59 -0.54 -12.27
C PHE A 91 8.65 -0.24 -13.33
N GLN A 92 8.27 -0.40 -14.60
CA GLN A 92 9.16 -0.12 -15.73
C GLN A 92 9.45 1.39 -15.84
N ASN A 93 8.45 2.22 -15.56
CA ASN A 93 8.49 3.68 -15.62
C ASN A 93 7.25 4.26 -14.89
N LEU A 94 7.17 5.60 -14.79
CA LEU A 94 6.02 6.24 -14.13
C LEU A 94 4.71 6.04 -14.88
N GLU A 95 4.74 5.94 -16.21
CA GLU A 95 3.55 5.67 -17.02
C GLU A 95 2.92 4.33 -16.61
N SER A 96 3.73 3.28 -16.49
CA SER A 96 3.27 1.95 -16.07
C SER A 96 2.70 1.96 -14.64
N TYR A 97 3.28 2.78 -13.75
CA TYR A 97 2.74 2.98 -12.41
C TYR A 97 1.39 3.69 -12.44
N PHE A 98 1.24 4.81 -13.15
CA PHE A 98 -0.03 5.52 -13.23
C PHE A 98 -1.11 4.71 -13.94
N LEU A 99 -0.77 3.92 -14.96
CA LEU A 99 -1.70 2.99 -15.59
C LEU A 99 -2.20 1.94 -14.58
N ASN A 100 -1.31 1.41 -13.74
CA ASN A 100 -1.71 0.49 -12.67
C ASN A 100 -2.65 1.16 -11.64
N VAL A 101 -2.36 2.40 -11.23
CA VAL A 101 -3.23 3.18 -10.33
C VAL A 101 -4.60 3.47 -10.96
N ILE A 102 -4.63 3.81 -12.25
CA ILE A 102 -5.86 4.04 -13.00
C ILE A 102 -6.69 2.75 -13.04
N GLU A 103 -6.07 1.62 -13.34
CA GLU A 103 -6.76 0.34 -13.43
C GLU A 103 -7.34 -0.07 -12.08
N PHE A 104 -6.53 0.02 -11.02
CA PHE A 104 -7.00 -0.20 -9.65
C PHE A 104 -8.21 0.68 -9.32
N ASN A 105 -8.15 1.98 -9.61
CA ASN A 105 -9.25 2.90 -9.31
C ASN A 105 -10.50 2.60 -10.14
N LYS A 106 -10.35 2.19 -11.41
CA LYS A 106 -11.49 1.75 -12.24
C LYS A 106 -12.16 0.52 -11.64
N GLU A 107 -11.39 -0.49 -11.27
CA GLU A 107 -11.91 -1.69 -10.61
C GLU A 107 -12.67 -1.32 -9.33
N GLN A 108 -12.13 -0.42 -8.50
CA GLN A 108 -12.82 0.07 -7.29
C GLN A 108 -14.15 0.77 -7.62
N ILE A 109 -14.19 1.57 -8.70
CA ILE A 109 -15.41 2.25 -9.14
C ILE A 109 -16.44 1.25 -9.68
N GLU A 110 -16.03 0.29 -10.49
CA GLU A 110 -16.92 -0.75 -11.04
C GLU A 110 -17.52 -1.60 -9.92
N ASN A 111 -16.69 -2.01 -8.96
CA ASN A 111 -17.13 -2.73 -7.77
C ASN A 111 -18.16 -1.94 -6.94
N LYS A 112 -18.05 -0.61 -6.88
CA LYS A 112 -19.02 0.25 -6.19
C LYS A 112 -20.32 0.46 -6.98
N LYS A 113 -20.24 0.50 -8.32
CA LYS A 113 -21.40 0.75 -9.20
C LYS A 113 -22.35 -0.44 -9.27
N ASN A 114 -21.85 -1.66 -9.06
CA ASN A 114 -22.68 -2.84 -9.18
C ASN A 114 -22.31 -3.88 -8.10
N PRO A 115 -22.71 -3.63 -6.84
CA PRO A 115 -22.40 -4.54 -5.73
C PRO A 115 -22.98 -5.94 -5.94
N ASP A 116 -24.06 -6.06 -6.73
CA ASP A 116 -24.74 -7.33 -7.05
C ASP A 116 -24.12 -8.09 -8.25
N LEU A 117 -23.35 -7.43 -9.14
CA LEU A 117 -22.62 -8.13 -10.23
C LEU A 117 -21.57 -9.11 -9.69
N LYS A 118 -21.16 -8.95 -8.42
CA LYS A 118 -20.31 -9.90 -7.69
C LYS A 118 -20.93 -11.29 -7.55
N ILE A 119 -22.26 -11.39 -7.59
CA ILE A 119 -22.98 -12.67 -7.47
C ILE A 119 -23.11 -13.37 -8.84
N ILE A 120 -23.10 -12.62 -9.94
CA ILE A 120 -23.49 -13.13 -11.27
C ILE A 120 -22.29 -13.34 -12.21
N ALA A 121 -21.19 -12.57 -12.06
CA ALA A 121 -19.99 -12.72 -12.89
C ALA A 121 -19.07 -13.90 -12.47
N GLN A 122 -19.49 -14.72 -11.50
CA GLN A 122 -18.77 -15.93 -11.06
C GLN A 122 -19.02 -17.16 -11.96
N GLU A 123 -19.81 -17.07 -13.02
CA GLU A 123 -19.96 -18.16 -13.99
C GLU A 123 -19.11 -17.92 -15.24
N GLU A 124 -17.79 -18.01 -15.08
CA GLU A 124 -16.90 -18.57 -16.12
C GLU A 124 -15.55 -19.02 -15.47
N ASN A 125 -15.58 -20.22 -14.90
CA ASN A 125 -14.47 -21.17 -14.65
C ASN A 125 -13.08 -20.63 -14.21
N ILE A 126 -13.02 -19.79 -13.19
CA ILE A 126 -11.88 -19.76 -12.27
C ILE A 126 -12.37 -20.37 -10.96
N GLN A 127 -11.77 -21.47 -10.48
CA GLN A 127 -12.04 -21.96 -9.13
C GLN A 127 -11.47 -20.94 -8.13
N ILE A 128 -12.31 -19.98 -7.72
CA ILE A 128 -11.95 -18.98 -6.73
C ILE A 128 -12.14 -19.61 -5.34
N LYS A 129 -11.04 -19.74 -4.60
CA LYS A 129 -11.09 -20.08 -3.18
C LYS A 129 -11.82 -18.94 -2.47
N GLU A 130 -12.97 -19.27 -1.87
CA GLU A 130 -13.85 -18.33 -1.17
C GLU A 130 -13.04 -17.36 -0.29
N TYR A 131 -13.07 -16.06 -0.61
CA TYR A 131 -12.43 -15.06 0.22
C TYR A 131 -13.25 -14.90 1.49
N VAL A 132 -12.74 -15.42 2.59
CA VAL A 132 -13.36 -15.30 3.90
C VAL A 132 -12.63 -14.20 4.66
N ALA A 133 -13.36 -13.16 5.06
CA ALA A 133 -12.81 -12.04 5.80
C ALA A 133 -12.16 -12.49 7.13
N PRO A 134 -11.09 -11.81 7.59
CA PRO A 134 -10.50 -12.08 8.89
C PRO A 134 -11.48 -11.77 10.03
N LEU A 135 -11.25 -12.35 11.20
CA LEU A 135 -11.96 -11.97 12.42
C LEU A 135 -11.55 -10.55 12.83
N ILE A 136 -12.50 -9.63 12.99
CA ILE A 136 -12.21 -8.27 13.42
C ILE A 136 -12.64 -8.10 14.88
N LEU A 137 -11.72 -7.62 15.72
CA LEU A 137 -11.91 -7.34 17.13
C LEU A 137 -11.60 -5.86 17.40
N VAL A 138 -12.57 -5.12 17.91
CA VAL A 138 -12.39 -3.73 18.39
C VAL A 138 -12.55 -3.74 19.90
N ASP A 139 -11.50 -3.36 20.63
CA ASP A 139 -11.40 -3.44 22.09
C ASP A 139 -11.78 -4.83 22.63
N GLY A 140 -11.33 -5.86 21.91
CA GLY A 140 -11.62 -7.26 22.21
C GLY A 140 -13.04 -7.74 21.85
N LYS A 141 -13.89 -6.88 21.29
CA LYS A 141 -15.25 -7.25 20.84
C LYS A 141 -15.28 -7.54 19.36
N LYS A 142 -15.91 -8.65 18.98
CA LYS A 142 -16.13 -8.99 17.57
C LYS A 142 -17.04 -7.96 16.91
N VAL A 143 -16.58 -7.43 15.77
CA VAL A 143 -17.35 -6.54 14.91
C VAL A 143 -17.45 -7.14 13.51
N ASN A 144 -18.51 -6.79 12.77
CA ASN A 144 -18.61 -7.18 11.37
C ASN A 144 -17.84 -6.16 10.49
N VAL A 145 -17.56 -6.55 9.26
CA VAL A 145 -16.78 -5.75 8.32
C VAL A 145 -17.49 -4.44 7.98
N GLN A 146 -18.82 -4.44 7.84
CA GLN A 146 -19.58 -3.24 7.51
C GLN A 146 -19.47 -2.18 8.60
N ASP A 147 -19.71 -2.56 9.85
CA ASP A 147 -19.62 -1.69 11.01
C ASP A 147 -18.19 -1.18 11.21
N PHE A 148 -17.20 -2.06 11.05
CA PHE A 148 -15.79 -1.69 11.13
C PHE A 148 -15.40 -0.65 10.07
N SER A 149 -15.82 -0.85 8.82
CA SER A 149 -15.52 0.09 7.72
C SER A 149 -16.13 1.49 7.90
N GLN A 150 -17.16 1.62 8.75
CA GLN A 150 -17.82 2.89 9.05
C GLN A 150 -17.23 3.59 10.28
N MET A 151 -16.29 2.97 10.99
CA MET A 151 -15.67 3.56 12.17
C MET A 151 -14.73 4.71 11.78
N ASN A 152 -14.69 5.76 12.62
CA ASN A 152 -13.72 6.82 12.47
C ASN A 152 -12.33 6.30 12.89
N GLN A 153 -11.45 6.12 11.91
CA GLN A 153 -10.10 5.60 12.12
C GLN A 153 -9.23 6.51 12.99
N GLN A 154 -9.55 7.81 13.11
CA GLN A 154 -8.84 8.72 14.03
C GLN A 154 -8.99 8.32 15.51
N ASN A 155 -9.97 7.46 15.82
CA ASN A 155 -10.18 6.95 17.17
C ASN A 155 -9.32 5.71 17.47
N PHE A 156 -8.56 5.19 16.51
CA PHE A 156 -7.75 3.99 16.70
C PHE A 156 -6.40 4.35 17.32
N ILE A 157 -6.04 3.64 18.39
CA ILE A 157 -4.75 3.75 19.06
C ILE A 157 -3.73 2.81 18.41
N GLU A 158 -4.16 1.58 18.13
CA GLU A 158 -3.29 0.53 17.64
C GLU A 158 -4.12 -0.47 16.82
N SER A 159 -3.55 -0.94 15.70
CA SER A 159 -4.08 -2.04 14.90
C SER A 159 -3.03 -3.15 14.78
N LYS A 160 -3.37 -4.36 15.20
CA LYS A 160 -2.54 -5.54 15.10
C LYS A 160 -3.16 -6.56 14.16
N TYR A 161 -2.36 -7.03 13.20
CA TYR A 161 -2.74 -8.06 12.24
C TYR A 161 -2.09 -9.39 12.65
N LEU A 162 -2.90 -10.43 12.84
CA LEU A 162 -2.44 -11.79 13.09
C LEU A 162 -2.68 -12.64 11.85
N TYR A 163 -1.61 -13.23 11.33
CA TYR A 163 -1.66 -14.14 10.19
C TYR A 163 -2.01 -15.57 10.63
N THR A 164 -2.37 -16.44 9.68
CA THR A 164 -3.05 -17.73 9.89
C THR A 164 -2.53 -18.56 11.07
N GLU A 165 -1.22 -18.78 11.21
CA GLU A 165 -0.68 -19.61 12.29
C GLU A 165 -0.84 -18.98 13.68
N GLU A 166 -0.51 -17.69 13.81
CA GLU A 166 -0.65 -16.92 15.06
C GLU A 166 -2.12 -16.73 15.44
N ALA A 167 -2.96 -16.48 14.45
CA ALA A 167 -4.40 -16.30 14.59
C ALA A 167 -5.07 -17.60 15.05
N ILE A 168 -4.69 -18.76 14.50
CA ILE A 168 -5.18 -20.07 14.94
C ILE A 168 -4.68 -20.38 16.35
N LEU A 169 -3.42 -20.08 16.67
CA LEU A 169 -2.87 -20.30 18.01
C LEU A 169 -3.66 -19.55 19.09
N LYS A 170 -4.10 -18.32 18.81
CA LYS A 170 -4.79 -17.45 19.77
C LYS A 170 -6.31 -17.59 19.75
N TYR A 171 -6.92 -17.78 18.57
CA TYR A 171 -8.36 -17.75 18.36
C TYR A 171 -8.96 -19.06 17.84
N GLY A 172 -8.15 -20.09 17.59
CA GLY A 172 -8.62 -21.36 17.04
C GLY A 172 -9.18 -21.22 15.62
N ASP A 173 -10.11 -22.10 15.26
CA ASP A 173 -10.65 -22.19 13.89
C ASP A 173 -11.29 -20.90 13.37
N ILE A 174 -11.78 -20.02 14.25
CA ILE A 174 -12.34 -18.72 13.86
C ILE A 174 -11.28 -17.72 13.39
N GLY A 175 -10.00 -17.94 13.75
CA GLY A 175 -8.84 -17.17 13.30
C GLY A 175 -8.17 -17.72 12.04
N LYS A 176 -8.67 -18.82 11.45
CA LYS A 176 -8.03 -19.47 10.29
C LYS A 176 -7.85 -18.58 9.06
N ASN A 177 -8.61 -17.47 9.00
CA ASN A 177 -8.56 -16.48 7.93
C ASN A 177 -7.84 -15.18 8.35
N GLY A 178 -7.10 -15.21 9.46
CA GLY A 178 -6.46 -14.06 10.08
C GLY A 178 -7.35 -13.33 11.10
N VAL A 179 -6.74 -12.50 11.94
CA VAL A 179 -7.43 -11.63 12.91
C VAL A 179 -6.90 -10.21 12.82
N VAL A 180 -7.78 -9.23 12.89
CA VAL A 180 -7.44 -7.81 13.07
C VAL A 180 -7.89 -7.39 14.47
N GLU A 181 -6.95 -7.00 15.32
CA GLU A 181 -7.19 -6.45 16.65
C GLU A 181 -7.00 -4.93 16.61
N VAL A 182 -8.02 -4.18 17.01
CA VAL A 182 -7.98 -2.72 17.06
C VAL A 182 -8.28 -2.27 18.48
N SER A 183 -7.43 -1.39 19.02
CA SER A 183 -7.66 -0.71 20.29
C SER A 183 -8.09 0.74 20.02
N THR A 184 -9.08 1.26 20.74
CA THR A 184 -9.59 2.63 20.53
C THR A 184 -9.42 3.53 21.76
N PHE A 185 -9.48 4.84 21.56
CA PHE A 185 -9.58 5.80 22.66
C PHE A 185 -10.89 5.57 23.44
N LYS A 186 -10.79 5.54 24.76
CA LYS A 186 -11.96 5.49 25.66
C LYS A 186 -12.60 6.85 25.85
#